data_AF-A0A540V0E7-F1
#
_entry.id   AF-A0A540V0E7-F1
#
_cell.length_a   1.000
_cell.length_b   1.000
_cell.length_c   1.000
_cell.angle_alpha   90.00
_cell.angle_beta   90.00
_cell.angle_gamma   90.00
#
_symmetry.space_group_name_H-M   'P 1'
#
loop_
_entity.id
_entity.type
_entity.pdbx_description
1 polymer ?
#
loop_
_entity_poly.entity_id
_entity_poly.type
_entity_poly.pdbx_seq_one_letter_code
_entity_poly.pdbx_strand_id
1 'polypeptide(L)' 'GIDLVEWLRGFGDVEKNVLKSVDIIRNHPLFPKNTPVHGLVMDPETGKLDLLTNGHEYLELRHQHS' A
#
# COMPACT_ATOMS: atom_id res chain seq x y z
N GLY A 1 25.80 -5.28 19.01
CA GLY A 1 25.68 -6.06 17.75
C GLY A 1 24.38 -5.66 17.10
N ILE A 2 24.32 -5.59 15.78
CA ILE A 2 23.05 -5.36 15.08
C ILE A 2 22.21 -6.62 15.27
N ASP A 3 21.04 -6.50 15.91
CA ASP A 3 20.13 -7.61 16.09
C ASP A 3 19.50 -7.95 14.73
N LEU A 4 20.09 -8.95 14.08
CA LEU A 4 19.67 -9.40 12.76
C LEU A 4 18.25 -9.95 12.80
N VAL A 5 17.79 -10.49 13.93
CA VAL A 5 16.43 -11.03 14.07
C VAL A 5 15.42 -9.89 14.14
N GLU A 6 15.76 -8.77 14.79
CA GLU A 6 14.90 -7.58 14.81
C GLU A 6 14.86 -6.85 13.46
N TRP A 7 16.01 -6.79 12.75
CA TRP A 7 16.07 -6.29 11.37
C TRP A 7 15.31 -7.19 10.38
N LEU A 8 15.39 -8.52 10.54
CA LEU A 8 14.63 -9.50 9.75
C LEU A 8 13.15 -9.61 10.18
N ARG A 9 12.77 -9.15 11.38
CA ARG A 9 11.37 -8.95 11.80
C ARG A 9 10.72 -7.74 11.12
N GLY A 10 11.43 -7.03 10.22
CA GLY A 10 10.93 -5.94 9.38
C GLY A 10 9.72 -6.25 8.49
N PHE A 11 9.14 -7.45 8.60
CA PHE A 11 7.93 -7.90 7.92
C PHE A 11 6.73 -8.06 8.88
N GLY A 12 6.66 -7.24 9.95
CA GLY A 12 5.60 -7.35 10.96
C GLY A 12 4.17 -7.30 10.40
N ASP A 13 3.99 -6.75 9.20
CA ASP A 13 2.85 -6.98 8.29
C ASP A 13 3.18 -6.24 6.96
N VAL A 14 3.61 -6.98 5.93
CA VAL A 14 3.95 -6.42 4.62
C VAL A 14 2.75 -5.68 4.03
N GLU A 15 1.54 -6.19 4.24
CA GLU A 15 0.31 -5.60 3.74
C GLU A 15 0.08 -4.23 4.40
N LYS A 16 0.25 -4.15 5.72
CA LYS A 16 0.14 -2.89 6.46
C LYS A 16 1.14 -1.83 5.97
N ASN A 17 2.37 -2.23 5.64
CA ASN A 17 3.37 -1.31 5.14
C ASN A 17 3.03 -0.78 3.73
N VAL A 18 2.51 -1.64 2.86
CA VAL A 18 2.00 -1.24 1.54
C VAL A 18 0.83 -0.29 1.71
N LEU A 19 -0.17 -0.63 2.54
CA LEU A 19 -1.34 0.22 2.80
C LEU A 19 -0.95 1.59 3.37
N LYS A 20 0.00 1.64 4.30
CA LYS A 20 0.52 2.90 4.86
C LYS A 20 1.20 3.75 3.77
N SER A 21 1.98 3.13 2.89
CA SER A 21 2.65 3.83 1.79
C SER A 21 1.63 4.39 0.79
N VAL A 22 0.61 3.60 0.45
CA VAL A 22 -0.51 4.03 -0.40
C VAL A 22 -1.22 5.24 0.21
N ASP A 23 -1.50 5.24 1.52
CA ASP A 23 -2.14 6.36 2.21
C ASP A 23 -1.29 7.64 2.17
N ILE A 24 0.02 7.52 2.43
CA ILE A 24 0.96 8.65 2.31
C ILE A 24 0.92 9.25 0.91
N ILE A 25 0.97 8.43 -0.14
CA ILE A 25 0.95 8.90 -1.53
C ILE A 25 -0.38 9.60 -1.83
N ARG A 26 -1.52 8.99 -1.49
CA ARG A 26 -2.86 9.53 -1.73
C ARG A 26 -3.08 10.88 -1.05
N ASN A 27 -2.51 11.08 0.14
CA ASN A 27 -2.68 12.29 0.93
C ASN A 27 -1.55 13.32 0.74
N HIS A 28 -0.57 13.03 -0.13
CA HIS A 28 0.56 13.92 -0.33
C HIS A 28 0.13 15.22 -1.07
N PRO A 29 0.51 16.43 -0.61
CA PRO A 29 0.05 17.69 -1.20
C PRO A 29 0.37 17.88 -2.68
N LEU A 30 1.44 17.24 -3.17
CA LEU A 30 1.87 17.29 -4.58
C LEU A 30 1.33 16.14 -5.43
N PHE A 31 0.59 15.19 -4.85
CA PHE A 31 0.02 14.08 -5.59
C PHE A 31 -1.35 14.48 -6.18
N PRO A 32 -1.62 14.24 -7.47
CA PRO A 32 -2.90 14.61 -8.06
C PRO A 32 -4.07 13.83 -7.44
N LYS A 33 -5.09 14.54 -6.96
CA LYS A 33 -6.20 13.97 -6.17
C LYS A 33 -7.06 12.95 -6.92
N ASN A 34 -7.05 12.97 -8.25
CA ASN A 34 -7.85 12.09 -9.11
C ASN A 34 -7.00 10.98 -9.76
N THR A 35 -5.81 10.70 -9.22
CA THR A 35 -4.95 9.62 -9.71
C THR A 35 -5.12 8.38 -8.81
N PRO A 36 -5.51 7.22 -9.36
CA PRO A 36 -5.69 6.00 -8.57
C PRO A 36 -4.34 5.48 -8.08
N VAL A 37 -4.28 5.11 -6.79
CA VAL A 37 -3.09 4.47 -6.18
C VAL A 37 -3.51 3.09 -5.71
N HIS A 38 -2.85 2.07 -6.24
CA HIS A 38 -3.09 0.67 -5.89
C HIS A 38 -2.02 0.17 -4.92
N GLY A 39 -2.41 -0.71 -4.01
CA GLY A 39 -1.49 -1.45 -3.15
C GLY A 39 -1.53 -2.92 -3.50
N LEU A 40 -0.37 -3.51 -3.79
CA LEU A 40 -0.24 -4.94 -4.11
C LEU A 40 0.88 -5.57 -3.28
N VAL A 41 0.76 -6.87 -3.04
CA VAL A 41 1.83 -7.72 -2.52
C VAL A 41 2.10 -8.83 -3.52
N MET A 42 3.38 -9.13 -3.73
CA MET A 42 3.83 -10.20 -4.62
C MET A 42 4.36 -11.36 -3.77
N ASP A 43 3.86 -12.55 -4.06
CA ASP A 43 4.49 -13.80 -3.63
C ASP A 43 5.79 -13.99 -4.43
N PRO A 44 6.96 -14.02 -3.77
CA PRO A 44 8.26 -14.13 -4.46
C PRO A 44 8.53 -15.51 -5.07
N GLU A 45 7.83 -16.57 -4.64
CA GLU A 45 8.01 -17.93 -5.15
C GLU A 45 7.11 -18.20 -6.35
N THR A 46 5.85 -17.77 -6.28
CA THR A 46 4.86 -18.05 -7.32
C THR A 46 4.67 -16.90 -8.31
N GLY A 47 5.10 -15.69 -7.95
CA GLY A 47 4.83 -14.46 -8.70
C GLY A 47 3.38 -13.99 -8.61
N LYS A 48 2.54 -14.64 -7.79
CA LYS A 48 1.15 -14.24 -7.57
C LYS A 48 1.10 -12.84 -7.00
N LEU A 49 0.20 -12.01 -7.52
CA LEU A 49 -0.09 -10.68 -7.02
C LEU A 49 -1.42 -10.68 -6.27
N ASP A 50 -1.39 -10.22 -5.02
CA ASP A 50 -2.57 -9.97 -4.21
C ASP A 50 -2.84 -8.46 -4.15
N LEU A 51 -4.04 -8.06 -4.55
CA LEU A 51 -4.49 -6.68 -4.52
C LEU A 51 -5.03 -6.35 -3.12
N LEU A 52 -4.36 -5.44 -2.40
CA LEU A 52 -4.76 -5.03 -1.06
C LEU A 52 -5.71 -3.84 -1.07
N THR A 53 -5.54 -2.93 -2.04
CA THR A 53 -6.44 -1.78 -2.21
C THR A 53 -6.52 -1.38 -3.67
N ASN A 54 -7.75 -1.27 -4.18
CA ASN A 54 -8.03 -0.78 -5.51
C ASN A 54 -8.11 0.75 -5.50
N GLY A 55 -7.20 1.41 -6.22
CA GLY A 55 -7.17 2.87 -6.33
C GLY A 55 -8.40 3.47 -7.02
N HIS A 56 -9.03 2.75 -7.95
CA HIS A 56 -10.22 3.23 -8.64
C HIS A 56 -11.43 3.21 -7.71
N GLU A 57 -11.69 2.06 -7.06
CA GLU A 57 -12.79 1.93 -6.08
C GLU A 57 -12.66 2.94 -4.94
N TYR A 58 -11.43 3.19 -4.48
CA TYR A 58 -11.16 4.22 -3.47
C TYR A 58 -11.59 5.63 -3.94
N LEU A 59 -11.31 5.99 -5.20
CA LEU A 59 -11.70 7.30 -5.74
C LEU A 59 -13.22 7.40 -5.91
N GLU A 60 -13.87 6.36 -6.45
CA GLU A 60 -15.33 6.31 -6.59
C GLU A 60 -16.04 6.52 -5.24
N LEU A 61 -15.57 5.82 -4.19
CA LEU A 61 -16.10 5.99 -2.84
C LEU A 61 -15.89 7.42 -2.31
N ARG A 62 -14.75 8.06 -2.60
CA ARG A 62 -14.51 9.45 -2.19
C ARG A 62 -15.42 10.45 -2.90
N HIS A 63 -15.70 10.24 -4.18
CA HIS A 63 -16.61 11.11 -4.94
C HIS A 63 -18.06 10.99 -4.48
N GLN A 64 -18.49 9.82 -4.01
CA GLN A 64 -19.83 9.62 -3.45
C GLN A 64 -20.06 10.35 -2.12
N HIS A 65 -19.00 10.70 -1.38
CA HIS A 65 -19.07 11.30 -0.05
C HIS A 65 -18.63 12.78 -0.01
N SER A 66 -18.37 13.40 -1.16
CA SER A 66 -17.97 14.81 -1.32
C SER A 66 -19.05 15.64 -1.99
#